data_AF-A0A4Y2W4B1-F1
#
_entry.id   AF-A0A4Y2W4B1-F1
#
_cell.length_a   1.000
_cell.length_b   1.000
_cell.length_c   1.000
_cell.angle_alpha   90.00
_cell.angle_beta   90.00
_cell.angle_gamma   90.00
#
_symmetry.space_group_name_H-M   'P 1'
#
loop_
_entity.id
_entity.type
_entity.pdbx_description
1 polymer ?
#
loop_
_entity_poly.entity_id
_entity_poly.type
_entity_poly.pdbx_seq_one_letter_code
_entity_poly.pdbx_strand_id
1 'polypeptide(L)' 'MEVPYDLRRFIIGQKGKDVRSMMETYDVHIIIPPQNEQSDVITITGLPEKVAKAKEALKERIKQLELEKHDR' A
#
# COMPACT_ATOMS: atom_id res chain seq x y z
N MET A 1 -2.00 9.18 -1.50
CA MET A 1 -0.58 9.03 -1.12
C MET A 1 0.16 8.51 -2.33
N GLU A 2 1.31 9.07 -2.68
CA GLU A 2 2.05 8.70 -3.88
C GLU A 2 2.98 7.52 -3.60
N VAL A 3 2.87 6.46 -4.40
CA VAL A 3 3.69 5.26 -4.29
C VAL A 3 4.19 4.85 -5.67
N PRO A 4 5.52 4.75 -5.86
CA PRO A 4 6.10 4.44 -7.15
C PRO A 4 5.60 3.08 -7.67
N TYR A 5 5.34 3.04 -8.97
CA TYR A 5 4.81 1.87 -9.69
C TYR A 5 5.50 0.54 -9.30
N ASP A 6 6.81 0.56 -9.13
CA ASP A 6 7.61 -0.63 -8.83
C ASP A 6 7.28 -1.27 -7.47
N LEU A 7 6.81 -0.46 -6.51
CA LEU A 7 6.42 -0.89 -5.17
C LEU A 7 4.94 -1.24 -5.08
N ARG A 8 4.07 -0.74 -5.98
CA ARG A 8 2.63 -1.08 -5.97
C ARG A 8 2.40 -2.59 -6.03
N ARG A 9 3.13 -3.29 -6.91
CA ARG A 9 3.08 -4.76 -7.00
C ARG A 9 3.52 -5.47 -5.72
N PHE A 10 4.44 -4.87 -4.96
CA PHE A 10 4.92 -5.42 -3.69
C PHE A 10 3.94 -5.17 -2.56
N ILE A 11 3.27 -4.00 -2.52
CA ILE A 11 2.22 -3.69 -1.55
C ILE A 11 1.00 -4.60 -1.73
N ILE A 12 0.61 -4.86 -2.97
CA ILE A 12 -0.42 -5.87 -3.27
C ILE A 12 0.05 -7.24 -2.75
N GLY A 13 1.34 -7.52 -2.89
CA GLY A 13 1.96 -8.80 -2.54
C GLY A 13 1.58 -9.89 -3.54
N GLN A 14 2.08 -11.12 -3.31
CA GLN A 14 1.70 -12.25 -4.17
C GLN A 14 0.19 -12.48 -4.11
N LYS A 15 -0.49 -12.25 -5.24
CA LYS A 15 -1.95 -12.39 -5.41
C LYS A 15 -2.82 -11.45 -4.55
N GLY A 16 -2.33 -10.29 -4.12
CA GLY A 16 -3.16 -9.37 -3.33
C GLY A 16 -3.32 -9.76 -1.86
N LYS A 17 -2.51 -10.71 -1.37
CA LYS A 17 -2.64 -11.23 -0.01
C LYS A 17 -2.17 -10.21 1.04
N ASP A 18 -1.10 -9.46 0.78
CA ASP A 18 -0.53 -8.49 1.74
C ASP A 18 -1.48 -7.30 1.89
N VAL A 19 -1.94 -6.72 0.77
CA VAL A 19 -2.90 -5.60 0.82
C VAL A 19 -4.20 -6.03 1.49
N ARG A 20 -4.71 -7.25 1.22
CA ARG A 20 -5.94 -7.76 1.84
C ARG A 20 -5.77 -7.97 3.34
N SER A 21 -4.62 -8.49 3.77
CA SER A 21 -4.31 -8.65 5.20
C SER A 21 -4.21 -7.29 5.90
N MET A 22 -3.60 -6.28 5.27
CA MET A 22 -3.60 -4.91 5.81
C MET A 22 -5.01 -4.32 5.88
N MET A 23 -5.79 -4.50 4.82
CA MET A 23 -7.17 -4.03 4.72
C MET A 23 -8.01 -4.54 5.89
N GLU A 24 -7.89 -5.83 6.21
CA GLU A 24 -8.61 -6.50 7.30
C GLU A 24 -8.05 -6.16 8.69
N THR A 25 -6.71 -6.11 8.84
CA THR A 25 -6.06 -5.77 10.11
C THR A 25 -6.37 -4.34 10.56
N TYR A 26 -6.32 -3.40 9.61
CA TYR A 26 -6.58 -2.01 9.89
C TYR A 26 -8.06 -1.66 9.75
N ASP A 27 -8.89 -2.52 9.18
CA ASP A 27 -10.30 -2.25 8.89
C ASP A 27 -10.45 -0.97 8.03
N VAL A 28 -9.72 -0.94 6.92
CA VAL A 28 -9.72 0.17 5.96
C VAL A 28 -9.90 -0.38 4.56
N HIS A 29 -10.39 0.43 3.65
CA HIS A 29 -10.63 0.10 2.27
C HIS A 29 -9.57 0.74 1.37
N ILE A 30 -8.58 -0.04 0.93
CA ILE A 30 -7.47 0.43 0.09
C ILE A 30 -7.82 0.18 -1.38
N ILE A 31 -7.87 1.26 -2.17
CA ILE A 31 -8.10 1.23 -3.61
C ILE A 31 -6.81 1.67 -4.30
N ILE A 32 -6.24 0.78 -5.09
CA ILE A 32 -5.05 1.04 -5.89
C ILE A 32 -5.51 1.30 -7.32
N PRO A 33 -5.21 2.48 -7.91
CA PRO A 33 -5.63 2.78 -9.27
C PRO A 33 -4.93 1.85 -10.28
N PRO A 34 -5.62 1.49 -11.37
CA PRO A 34 -5.08 0.63 -12.42
C PRO A 34 -3.95 1.33 -13.19
N GLN A 35 -3.08 0.54 -13.81
CA GLN A 35 -1.89 0.99 -14.55
C GLN A 35 -2.18 1.98 -15.71
N ASN A 36 -3.43 2.03 -16.18
CA ASN A 36 -3.87 2.96 -17.22
C ASN A 36 -3.99 4.41 -16.72
N GLU A 37 -4.16 4.58 -15.41
CA GLU A 37 -4.04 5.87 -14.76
C GLU A 37 -2.58 5.97 -14.27
N GLN A 38 -1.80 6.91 -14.82
CA GLN A 38 -0.47 7.26 -14.31
C GLN A 38 -0.52 7.90 -12.91
N SER A 39 -1.57 7.61 -12.15
CA SER A 39 -1.75 8.09 -10.80
C SER A 39 -1.01 7.15 -9.86
N ASP A 40 0.06 7.65 -9.24
CA ASP A 40 0.72 7.04 -8.08
C ASP A 40 -0.12 7.15 -6.81
N VAL A 41 -1.36 7.64 -6.91
CA VAL A 41 -2.22 7.98 -5.78
C VAL A 41 -3.03 6.77 -5.32
N ILE A 42 -2.65 6.18 -4.19
CA ILE A 42 -3.48 5.19 -3.49
C ILE A 42 -4.56 5.92 -2.70
N THR A 43 -5.80 5.46 -2.84
CA THR A 43 -6.96 5.96 -2.09
C THR A 43 -7.26 5.01 -0.95
N ILE A 44 -7.35 5.53 0.27
CA ILE A 44 -7.68 4.74 1.46
C ILE A 44 -8.96 5.34 2.03
N THR A 45 -9.96 4.48 2.23
CA THR A 45 -11.31 4.87 2.67
C THR A 45 -11.62 4.11 3.94
N GLY A 46 -12.07 4.75 5.00
CA GLY A 46 -12.36 4.07 6.26
C GLY A 46 -12.41 5.03 7.43
N LEU A 47 -12.34 4.48 8.65
CA LEU A 47 -12.31 5.27 9.87
C LEU A 47 -11.06 6.17 9.90
N PRO A 48 -11.17 7.45 10.30
CA PRO A 48 -10.05 8.40 10.27
C PRO A 48 -8.84 7.91 11.10
N GLU A 49 -9.09 7.27 12.25
CA GLU A 49 -8.06 6.68 13.10
C GLU A 49 -7.33 5.52 12.41
N LYS A 50 -8.09 4.67 11.70
CA LYS A 50 -7.54 3.53 10.99
C LYS A 50 -6.84 3.95 9.70
N VAL A 51 -7.36 4.95 8.99
CA VAL A 51 -6.74 5.53 7.80
C VAL A 51 -5.37 6.12 8.14
N ALA A 52 -5.25 6.82 9.27
CA ALA A 52 -3.95 7.32 9.76
C ALA A 52 -2.97 6.16 10.00
N LYS A 53 -3.38 5.13 10.75
CA LYS A 53 -2.56 3.93 11.00
C LYS A 53 -2.20 3.18 9.73
N ALA A 54 -3.15 2.98 8.82
CA ALA A 54 -2.93 2.30 7.56
C ALA A 54 -1.95 3.09 6.68
N LYS A 55 -2.06 4.43 6.65
CA LYS A 55 -1.12 5.28 5.93
C LYS A 55 0.29 5.18 6.49
N GLU A 56 0.47 5.16 7.81
CA GLU A 56 1.78 4.93 8.44
C GLU A 56 2.31 3.53 8.16
N ALA A 57 1.49 2.50 8.37
CA ALA A 57 1.84 1.11 8.12
C ALA A 57 2.25 0.88 6.66
N LEU A 58 1.53 1.47 5.71
CA LEU A 58 1.87 1.42 4.29
C LEU A 58 3.21 2.10 4.03
N LYS A 59 3.46 3.27 4.64
CA LYS A 59 4.72 4.01 4.50
C LYS A 59 5.91 3.23 5.04
N GLU A 60 5.77 2.61 6.20
CA GLU A 60 6.79 1.74 6.77
C GLU A 60 7.02 0.50 5.91
N ARG A 61 5.94 -0.14 5.44
CA ARG A 61 6.03 -1.32 4.57
C ARG A 61 6.77 -1.01 3.28
N ILE A 62 6.46 0.13 2.65
CA ILE A 62 7.13 0.66 1.46
C ILE A 62 8.62 0.84 1.74
N LYS A 63 8.97 1.48 2.86
CA LYS A 63 10.36 1.74 3.23
C LYS A 63 11.15 0.46 3.50
N GLN A 64 10.54 -0.54 4.14
CA GLN A 64 11.15 -1.86 4.34
C GLN A 64 11.36 -2.59 3.01
N LEU A 65 10.35 -2.58 2.14
CA LEU A 65 10.41 -3.19 0.81
C LEU A 65 11.45 -2.53 -0.11
N GLU A 66 11.62 -1.20 -0.04
CA GLU A 66 12.70 -0.51 -0.74
C GLU A 66 14.08 -0.93 -0.23
N LEU A 67 14.25 -1.03 1.09
CA LEU A 67 15.51 -1.46 1.70
C LEU A 67 15.89 -2.89 1.29
N GLU A 68 14.93 -3.82 1.39
CA GLU A 68 15.11 -5.23 0.98
C GLU A 68 15.43 -5.36 -0.52
N LYS A 69 14.91 -4.44 -1.35
CA LYS A 69 15.23 -4.39 -2.77
C LYS A 69 16.59 -3.79 -3.09
N HIS A 70 17.08 -2.85 -2.28
CA HIS A 70 18.34 -2.16 -2.54
C HIS A 70 19.57 -3.01 -2.17
N ASP A 71 19.40 -4.04 -1.35
CA ASP A 71 20.47 -4.96 -0.92
C ASP A 71 20.79 -6.07 -1.95
N ARG A 72 20.14 -6.09 -3.12
CA ARG A 72 20.32 -7.13 -4.15
C ARG A 72 20.72 -6.56 -5.50
#